data_AF-A0A1F9AXF9-F1
#
_entry.id   AF-A0A1F9AXF9-F1
#
_cell.length_a   1.000
_cell.length_b   1.000
_cell.length_c   1.000
_cell.angle_alpha   90.00
_cell.angle_beta   90.00
_cell.angle_gamma   90.00
#
_symmetry.space_group_name_H-M   'P 1'
#
loop_
_entity.id
_entity.type
_entity.pdbx_description
1 polymer ?
#
loop_
_entity_poly.entity_id
_entity_poly.type
_entity_poly.pdbx_seq_one_letter_code
_entity_poly.pdbx_strand_id
1 'polypeptide(L)' 'MIQNSDLLLEFEKRRLESAPFDYFTNLRIFEALYQEARRFHILPLRDPLEGIDVDIRIAKCVNVRRPA' A
#
# COMPACT_ATOMS: atom_id res chain seq x y z
N MET A 1 -2.91 12.64 -18.33
CA MET A 1 -1.74 13.45 -17.96
C MET A 1 -2.25 14.55 -17.03
N ILE A 2 -1.69 14.68 -15.83
CA ILE A 2 -2.19 15.62 -14.82
C ILE A 2 -1.64 17.01 -15.14
N GLN A 3 -2.51 18.01 -15.25
CA GLN A 3 -2.15 19.36 -15.72
C GLN A 3 -1.47 20.21 -14.64
N ASN A 4 -1.78 19.95 -13.36
CA ASN A 4 -1.19 20.64 -12.23
C ASN A 4 -1.06 19.67 -11.05
N SER A 5 0.15 19.16 -10.83
CA SER A 5 0.45 18.19 -9.78
C SER A 5 0.35 18.79 -8.38
N ASP A 6 0.70 20.06 -8.22
CA ASP A 6 0.78 20.70 -6.90
C ASP A 6 -0.61 20.95 -6.34
N LEU A 7 -1.54 21.40 -7.19
CA LEU A 7 -2.95 21.56 -6.82
C LEU A 7 -3.58 20.22 -6.43
N LEU A 8 -3.24 19.14 -7.14
CA LEU A 8 -3.71 17.79 -6.79
C LEU A 8 -3.16 17.35 -5.43
N LEU A 9 -1.86 17.57 -5.20
CA LEU A 9 -1.21 17.21 -3.95
C LEU A 9 -1.83 17.95 -2.75
N GLU A 10 -2.12 19.25 -2.90
CA GLU A 10 -2.81 20.03 -1.87
C GLU A 10 -4.24 19.56 -1.61
N PHE A 11 -4.96 19.16 -2.66
CA PHE A 11 -6.29 18.58 -2.53
C PHE A 11 -6.24 17.25 -1.77
N GLU A 12 -5.30 16.37 -2.11
CA GLU A 12 -5.13 15.08 -1.45
C GLU A 12 -4.78 15.25 0.03
N LYS A 13 -3.85 16.15 0.36
CA LYS A 13 -3.52 16.47 1.77
C LYS A 13 -4.75 16.93 2.56
N ARG A 14 -5.48 17.91 2.05
CA ARG A 14 -6.72 18.40 2.69
C ARG A 14 -7.76 17.30 2.85
N ARG A 15 -7.88 16.42 1.85
CA ARG A 15 -8.80 15.27 1.90
C ARG A 15 -8.43 14.31 3.04
N LEU A 16 -7.14 13.99 3.19
CA LEU A 16 -6.63 13.10 4.23
C LEU A 16 -6.83 13.68 5.64
N GLU A 17 -6.67 14.99 5.81
CA GLU A 17 -6.90 15.68 7.09
C GLU A 17 -8.39 15.76 7.47
N SER A 18 -9.28 15.82 6.48
CA SER A 18 -10.73 16.05 6.70
C SER A 18 -11.56 14.79 6.99
N ALA A 19 -11.00 13.59 6.81
CA ALA A 19 -11.77 12.35 6.84
C ALA A 19 -11.15 11.33 7.81
N PRO A 20 -11.83 10.94 8.90
CA PRO A 20 -11.39 9.79 9.67
C PRO A 20 -11.48 8.54 8.79
N PHE A 21 -10.36 7.83 8.65
CA PHE A 21 -10.31 6.59 7.88
C PHE A 21 -11.14 5.52 8.61
N ASP A 22 -12.23 5.08 8.01
CA ASP A 22 -12.95 3.90 8.48
C ASP A 22 -12.20 2.63 8.04
N TYR A 23 -11.66 1.91 9.02
CA TYR A 23 -10.90 0.70 8.80
C TYR A 23 -11.68 -0.33 7.97
N PHE A 24 -12.97 -0.55 8.27
CA PHE A 24 -13.75 -1.58 7.58
C PHE A 24 -14.06 -1.20 6.14
N THR A 25 -14.34 0.07 5.88
CA THR A 25 -14.46 0.57 4.50
C THR A 25 -13.17 0.37 3.71
N ASN A 26 -12.02 0.70 4.30
CA ASN A 26 -10.73 0.51 3.63
C ASN A 26 -10.42 -0.96 3.39
N LEU A 27 -10.70 -1.83 4.36
CA LEU A 27 -10.51 -3.27 4.22
C LEU A 27 -11.36 -3.83 3.08
N ARG A 28 -12.62 -3.42 2.97
CA ARG A 28 -13.52 -3.83 1.88
C ARG A 28 -12.99 -3.41 0.50
N ILE A 29 -12.44 -2.18 0.39
CA ILE A 29 -11.82 -1.71 -0.86
C ILE A 29 -10.59 -2.56 -1.18
N PHE A 30 -9.72 -2.80 -0.19
CA PHE A 30 -8.54 -3.63 -0.34
C PHE A 30 -8.89 -5.06 -0.81
N GLU A 31 -9.85 -5.71 -0.16
CA GLU A 31 -10.29 -7.06 -0.52
C GLU A 31 -10.84 -7.13 -1.94
N ALA A 32 -11.62 -6.13 -2.36
CA ALA A 32 -12.13 -6.04 -3.72
C ALA A 32 -10.99 -5.94 -4.75
N LEU A 33 -9.99 -5.09 -4.50
CA LEU A 33 -8.80 -4.96 -5.35
C LEU A 33 -7.97 -6.25 -5.37
N TYR A 34 -7.86 -6.93 -4.23
CA TYR A 34 -7.16 -8.20 -4.13
C TYR A 34 -7.83 -9.29 -4.97
N GLN A 35 -9.17 -9.41 -4.91
CA GLN A 35 -9.90 -10.36 -5.76
C GLN A 35 -9.74 -10.04 -7.25
N GLU A 36 -9.73 -8.76 -7.60
CA GLU A 36 -9.51 -8.32 -8.98
C GLU A 36 -8.11 -8.68 -9.49
N ALA A 37 -7.07 -8.46 -8.67
CA ALA A 37 -5.70 -8.85 -9.00
C ALA A 37 -5.56 -10.37 -9.20
N ARG A 38 -6.28 -11.17 -8.38
CA ARG A 38 -6.35 -12.62 -8.56
C ARG A 38 -7.06 -12.99 -9.86
N ARG A 39 -8.16 -12.32 -10.20
CA ARG A 39 -8.91 -12.54 -11.44
C ARG A 39 -8.05 -12.27 -12.68
N PHE A 40 -7.16 -11.28 -12.61
CA PHE A 40 -6.20 -10.99 -13.68
C PHE A 40 -4.92 -11.83 -13.62
N HIS A 41 -4.81 -12.79 -12.70
CA HIS A 41 -3.61 -13.62 -12.50
C HIS A 41 -2.32 -12.81 -12.25
N ILE A 42 -2.46 -11.59 -11.73
CA ILE A 42 -1.34 -10.79 -11.23
C ILE A 42 -0.89 -11.37 -9.88
N LEU A 43 -1.86 -11.80 -9.07
CA LEU A 43 -1.63 -12.53 -7.83
C LEU A 43 -2.15 -13.98 -7.92
N PRO A 44 -1.42 -14.98 -7.38
CA PRO A 44 -0.08 -14.85 -6.79
C PRO A 44 0.96 -14.44 -7.84
N LEU A 45 2.08 -13.87 -7.38
CA LEU A 45 3.17 -13.46 -8.26
C LEU A 45 3.73 -14.67 -9.00
N ARG A 46 4.25 -14.42 -10.21
CA ARG A 46 4.85 -15.48 -11.02
C ARG A 46 6.13 -16.02 -10.40
N ASP A 47 6.96 -15.12 -9.86
CA ASP A 47 8.08 -15.48 -9.00
C ASP A 47 7.68 -15.23 -7.54
N PRO A 48 7.60 -16.27 -6.70
CA PRO A 48 7.27 -16.11 -5.29
C PRO A 48 8.24 -15.23 -4.49
N LEU A 49 9.46 -15.01 -5.00
CA LEU A 49 10.49 -14.18 -4.36
C LEU A 49 10.54 -12.76 -4.94
N GLU A 50 9.67 -12.41 -5.87
CA GLU A 50 9.60 -11.06 -6.42
C GLU A 50 9.34 -10.03 -5.29
N GLY A 51 10.27 -9.09 -5.13
CA GLY A 51 10.20 -8.04 -4.09
C GLY A 51 10.77 -8.42 -2.71
N ILE A 52 11.30 -9.64 -2.54
CA ILE A 52 11.81 -10.11 -1.24
C ILE A 52 12.98 -9.28 -0.69
N ASP A 53 13.75 -8.61 -1.55
CA ASP A 53 14.83 -7.72 -1.15
C ASP A 53 14.33 -6.52 -0.34
N VAL A 54 13.17 -5.97 -0.72
CA VAL A 54 12.50 -4.89 -0.01
C VAL A 54 12.00 -5.40 1.34
N ASP A 55 11.39 -6.58 1.37
CA ASP A 55 10.90 -7.20 2.61
C ASP A 55 12.04 -7.45 3.60
N ILE A 56 13.17 -7.99 3.13
CA ILE A 56 14.38 -8.18 3.94
C ILE A 56 14.89 -6.85 4.48
N ARG A 57 14.90 -5.79 3.64
CA ARG A 57 15.34 -4.45 4.06
C ARG A 57 14.43 -3.88 5.15
N ILE A 58 13.11 -3.96 4.98
CA ILE A 58 12.14 -3.49 5.97
C ILE A 58 12.26 -4.30 7.26
N ALA A 59 12.35 -5.64 7.15
CA ALA A 59 12.53 -6.52 8.30
C ALA A 59 13.79 -6.16 9.10
N LYS A 60 14.90 -5.79 8.46
CA LYS A 60 16.11 -5.30 9.15
C LYS A 60 15.87 -3.98 9.89
N CYS A 61 15.07 -3.07 9.34
CA CYS A 61 14.74 -1.79 9.97
C CYS A 61 13.75 -1.93 11.14
N VAL A 62 12.81 -2.87 11.07
CA VAL A 62 11.77 -3.06 12.09
C VAL A 62 12.21 -4.02 13.19
N ASN A 63 12.91 -5.10 12.83
CA ASN A 63 13.39 -6.12 13.78
C ASN A 63 14.72 -5.74 14.43
N VAL A 64 14.97 -4.46 14.71
CA VAL A 64 16.15 -4.04 15.48
C VAL A 64 16.09 -4.76 16.82
N ARG A 65 16.98 -5.75 16.99
CA ARG A 65 17.09 -6.53 18.23
C ARG A 65 17.27 -5.54 19.37
N ARG A 66 16.34 -5.53 20.34
CA ARG A 66 16.58 -4.89 21.63
C ARG A 66 17.81 -5.61 22.24
N PRO A 67 18.91 -4.91 22.57
CA PRO A 67 20.04 -5.56 23.24
C PRO A 67 19.54 -6.19 24.54
N ALA A 68 19.97 -7.43 24.80
CA ALA A 68 19.71 -8.16 26.03
C ALA A 68 20.46 -7.52 27.21
#